data_AF-A0A7S7ESN6-F1
#
_entry.id   AF-A0A7S7ESN6-F1
#
_cell.length_a   1.000
_cell.length_b   1.000
_cell.length_c   1.000
_cell.angle_alpha   90.00
_cell.angle_beta   90.00
_cell.angle_gamma   90.00
#
_symmetry.space_group_name_H-M   'P 1'
#
loop_
_entity.id
_entity.type
_entity.pdbx_description
1 polymer ?
#
loop_
_entity_poly.entity_id
_entity_poly.type
_entity_poly.pdbx_seq_one_letter_code
_entity_poly.pdbx_strand_id
1 'polypeptide(L)'
;MKIDNNEIVKKQQELSTQGLKKEALEMKMEFLKKVKESGVDHCSCKEPCPHHGNCYECVVLHRGHRDHLPFCFWDMINEKLYGLSRMTEGSLMDYSPEIEDAQKDR
;
A
#
# COMPACT_ATOMS: atom_id res chain seq x y z
N MET A 1 -15.86 -6.41 2.13
CA MET A 1 -15.94 -5.13 1.38
C MET A 1 -14.56 -4.85 0.78
N LYS A 2 -14.44 -4.41 -0.48
CA LYS A 2 -13.11 -4.07 -1.03
C LYS A 2 -12.66 -2.70 -0.52
N ILE A 3 -11.46 -2.61 0.07
CA ILE A 3 -10.90 -1.34 0.58
C ILE A 3 -9.85 -0.75 -0.37
N ASP A 4 -9.12 -1.58 -1.09
CA ASP A 4 -8.09 -1.15 -2.02
C ASP A 4 -8.72 -0.47 -3.24
N ASN A 5 -8.17 0.70 -3.61
CA ASN A 5 -8.64 1.49 -4.74
C ASN A 5 -10.15 1.83 -4.66
N ASN A 6 -10.72 1.95 -3.46
CA ASN A 6 -12.16 2.13 -3.25
C ASN A 6 -12.67 3.52 -3.66
N GLU A 7 -13.72 3.56 -4.49
CA GLU A 7 -14.29 4.79 -5.05
C GLU A 7 -14.85 5.76 -3.99
N ILE A 8 -15.38 5.26 -2.87
CA ILE A 8 -15.91 6.10 -1.79
C ILE A 8 -14.79 6.93 -1.16
N VAL A 9 -13.64 6.29 -0.88
CA VAL A 9 -12.51 6.98 -0.21
C VAL A 9 -11.79 7.91 -1.19
N LYS A 10 -11.74 7.58 -2.48
CA LYS A 10 -11.29 8.52 -3.52
C LYS A 10 -12.17 9.75 -3.58
N LYS A 11 -13.50 9.56 -3.60
CA LYS A 11 -14.44 10.68 -3.61
C LYS A 11 -14.32 11.54 -2.35
N GLN A 12 -14.13 10.91 -1.19
CA GLN A 12 -13.86 11.60 0.06
C GLN A 12 -12.61 12.49 -0.05
N GLN A 13 -11.53 12.00 -0.68
CA GLN A 13 -10.30 12.75 -0.88
C GLN A 13 -10.50 13.95 -1.83
N GLU A 14 -11.30 13.80 -2.88
CA GLU A 14 -11.69 14.91 -3.78
C GLU A 14 -12.43 16.01 -3.01
N LEU A 15 -13.44 15.64 -2.22
CA LEU A 15 -14.21 16.60 -1.40
C LEU A 15 -13.30 17.35 -0.42
N SER A 16 -12.37 16.63 0.22
CA SER A 16 -11.39 17.25 1.12
C SER A 16 -10.49 18.25 0.39
N THR A 17 -10.05 17.92 -0.83
CA THR A 17 -9.23 18.80 -1.68
C THR A 17 -10.01 20.06 -2.10
N GLN A 18 -11.32 19.94 -2.30
CA GLN A 18 -12.22 21.06 -2.62
C GLN A 18 -12.59 21.93 -1.40
N GLY A 19 -12.12 21.59 -0.20
CA GLY A 19 -12.41 22.33 1.03
C GLY A 19 -13.72 21.94 1.73
N LEU A 20 -14.45 20.95 1.21
CA LEU A 20 -15.69 20.41 1.77
C LEU A 20 -15.39 19.45 2.93
N LYS A 21 -14.80 20.00 4.01
CA LYS A 21 -14.23 19.22 5.13
C LYS A 21 -15.28 18.43 5.91
N LYS A 22 -16.51 18.96 6.04
CA LYS A 22 -17.57 18.32 6.83
C LYS A 22 -18.11 17.09 6.11
N GLU A 23 -18.47 17.25 4.83
CA GLU A 23 -18.95 16.17 3.97
C GLU A 23 -17.89 15.07 3.82
N ALA A 24 -16.62 15.46 3.65
CA ALA A 24 -15.50 14.52 3.60
C ALA A 24 -15.33 13.73 4.92
N LEU A 25 -15.51 14.38 6.07
CA LEU A 25 -15.43 13.72 7.37
C LEU A 25 -16.56 12.72 7.57
N GLU A 26 -17.80 13.10 7.24
CA GLU A 26 -18.97 12.23 7.33
C GLU A 26 -18.80 10.98 6.45
N MET A 27 -18.39 11.17 5.19
CA MET A 27 -18.12 10.07 4.25
C MET A 27 -17.01 9.14 4.75
N LYS A 28 -15.92 9.70 5.29
CA LYS A 28 -14.82 8.92 5.87
C LYS A 28 -15.30 8.06 7.04
N MET A 29 -16.10 8.62 7.95
CA MET A 29 -16.59 7.89 9.12
C MET A 29 -17.59 6.80 8.74
N GLU A 30 -18.47 7.07 7.77
CA GLU A 30 -19.39 6.06 7.25
C GLU A 30 -18.64 4.90 6.58
N PHE A 31 -17.61 5.20 5.79
CA PHE A 31 -16.77 4.17 5.18
C PHE A 31 -16.09 3.29 6.23
N LEU A 32 -15.45 3.87 7.25
CA LEU A 32 -14.81 3.12 8.33
C LEU A 32 -15.80 2.25 9.11
N LYS A 33 -17.02 2.76 9.35
CA LYS A 33 -18.10 2.00 9.96
C LYS A 33 -18.48 0.79 9.11
N LYS A 34 -18.70 0.96 7.80
CA LYS A 34 -19.03 -0.14 6.88
C LYS A 34 -17.93 -1.19 6.80
N VAL A 35 -16.66 -0.79 6.79
CA VAL A 35 -15.53 -1.72 6.81
C VAL A 35 -15.58 -2.57 8.07
N LYS A 36 -15.72 -1.94 9.25
CA LYS A 36 -15.82 -2.63 10.53
C LYS A 36 -17.01 -3.58 10.60
N GLU A 37 -18.19 -3.12 10.16
CA GLU A 37 -19.43 -3.93 10.15
C GLU A 37 -19.38 -5.08 9.14
N SER A 38 -18.55 -4.98 8.10
CA SER A 38 -18.44 -6.04 7.10
C SER A 38 -17.81 -7.33 7.64
N GLY A 39 -17.03 -7.26 8.72
CA GLY A 39 -16.34 -8.40 9.31
C GLY A 39 -15.33 -9.09 8.38
N VAL A 40 -15.02 -8.49 7.23
CA VAL A 40 -14.09 -9.06 6.25
C VAL A 40 -12.66 -8.81 6.73
N ASP A 41 -11.84 -9.86 6.69
CA ASP A 41 -10.41 -9.75 6.92
C ASP A 41 -9.72 -8.99 5.77
N HIS A 42 -8.91 -8.00 6.14
CA HIS A 42 -8.18 -7.13 5.23
C HIS A 42 -6.66 -7.30 5.36
N CYS A 43 -6.20 -8.25 6.16
CA CYS A 43 -4.78 -8.58 6.24
C CYS A 43 -4.36 -9.38 5.01
N SER A 44 -3.46 -8.83 4.19
CA SER A 44 -2.94 -9.51 2.99
C SER A 44 -1.68 -10.35 3.24
N CYS A 45 -1.29 -10.55 4.51
CA CYS A 45 -0.14 -11.37 4.87
C CYS A 45 -0.37 -12.83 4.41
N LYS A 46 0.62 -13.39 3.73
CA LYS A 46 0.58 -14.79 3.27
C LYS A 46 0.91 -15.79 4.37
N GLU A 47 1.66 -15.35 5.37
CA GLU A 47 2.13 -16.15 6.49
C GLU A 47 1.34 -15.85 7.77
N PRO A 48 1.11 -16.85 8.65
CA PRO A 48 0.51 -16.63 9.95
C PRO A 48 1.40 -15.72 10.80
N CYS A 49 0.80 -14.65 11.35
CA CYS A 49 1.50 -13.63 12.11
C CYS A 49 0.74 -13.32 13.41
N PRO A 50 1.42 -13.14 14.56
CA PRO A 50 0.76 -12.79 15.83
C PRO A 50 0.07 -11.41 15.81
N HIS A 51 0.42 -10.55 14.85
CA HIS A 51 -0.16 -9.21 14.67
C HIS A 51 -1.24 -9.15 13.59
N HIS A 52 -1.74 -10.31 13.13
CA HIS A 52 -2.73 -10.40 12.07
C HIS A 52 -3.98 -9.55 12.39
N GLY A 53 -4.43 -8.76 11.41
CA GLY A 53 -5.56 -7.84 11.56
C GLY A 53 -5.29 -6.60 12.45
N ASN A 54 -4.13 -6.52 13.13
CA ASN A 54 -3.77 -5.38 13.96
C ASN A 54 -2.87 -4.40 13.17
N CYS A 55 -3.52 -3.49 12.43
CA CYS A 55 -2.83 -2.49 11.61
C CYS A 55 -1.87 -1.60 12.42
N TYR A 56 -2.20 -1.29 13.67
CA TYR A 56 -1.35 -0.45 14.52
C TYR A 56 -0.02 -1.14 14.84
N GLU A 57 -0.07 -2.36 15.38
CA GLU A 57 1.13 -3.13 15.72
C GLU A 57 1.98 -3.42 14.49
N CYS A 58 1.34 -3.87 13.40
CA CYS A 58 2.02 -4.16 12.15
C CYS A 58 2.80 -2.93 11.64
N VAL A 59 2.15 -1.76 11.52
CA VAL A 59 2.82 -0.55 11.03
C VAL A 59 3.92 -0.08 11.98
N VAL A 60 3.72 -0.14 13.30
CA VAL A 60 4.73 0.28 14.29
C VAL A 60 5.99 -0.58 14.18
N LEU A 61 5.84 -1.90 14.08
CA LEU A 61 6.96 -2.82 13.97
C LEU A 61 7.74 -2.59 12.67
N HIS A 62 7.07 -2.57 11.51
CA HIS A 62 7.71 -2.32 10.21
C HIS A 62 8.43 -0.97 10.14
N ARG A 63 7.87 0.07 10.75
CA ARG A 63 8.54 1.37 10.88
C ARG A 63 9.75 1.32 11.81
N GLY A 64 9.70 0.50 12.86
CA GLY A 64 10.77 0.34 13.83
C GLY A 64 12.00 -0.33 13.23
N HIS A 65 11.85 -1.46 12.54
CA HIS A 65 12.98 -2.18 11.96
C HIS A 65 13.43 -1.64 10.59
N ARG A 66 12.57 -0.93 9.84
CA ARG A 66 12.88 -0.28 8.55
C ARG A 66 13.39 -1.20 7.44
N ASP A 67 13.30 -2.50 7.62
CA ASP A 67 13.79 -3.50 6.65
C ASP A 67 12.92 -3.54 5.38
N HIS A 68 11.60 -3.62 5.53
CA HIS A 68 10.66 -3.71 4.42
C HIS A 68 9.25 -3.22 4.78
N LEU A 69 8.43 -2.97 3.77
CA LEU A 69 7.03 -2.59 3.94
C LEU A 69 6.15 -3.80 4.27
N PRO A 70 5.10 -3.63 5.09
CA PRO A 70 4.11 -4.68 5.32
C PRO A 70 3.34 -5.01 4.03
N PHE A 71 2.85 -6.25 3.92
CA PHE A 71 2.10 -6.76 2.76
C PHE A 71 0.91 -5.88 2.35
N CYS A 72 0.26 -5.21 3.30
CA CYS A 72 -0.88 -4.32 3.03
C CYS A 72 -0.52 -3.09 2.17
N PHE A 73 0.76 -2.78 1.99
CA PHE A 73 1.22 -1.69 1.13
C PHE A 73 1.89 -2.16 -0.18
N TRP A 74 2.08 -3.47 -0.34
CA TRP A 74 2.82 -4.00 -1.49
C TRP A 74 2.13 -3.67 -2.80
N ASP A 75 0.82 -3.87 -2.91
CA ASP A 75 0.09 -3.63 -4.16
C ASP A 75 0.22 -2.17 -4.61
N MET A 76 0.04 -1.21 -3.68
CA MET A 76 0.21 0.22 -4.00
C MET A 76 1.61 0.55 -4.52
N ILE A 77 2.65 -0.01 -3.91
CA ILE A 77 4.03 0.26 -4.33
C ILE A 77 4.35 -0.46 -5.64
N ASN A 78 3.92 -1.71 -5.79
CA ASN A 78 4.14 -2.49 -6.99
C ASN A 78 3.46 -1.87 -8.21
N GLU A 79 2.27 -1.27 -8.06
CA GLU A 79 1.62 -0.48 -9.12
C GLU A 79 2.50 0.70 -9.56
N LYS A 80 3.16 1.39 -8.62
CA LYS A 80 4.07 2.51 -8.94
C LYS A 80 5.37 2.04 -9.57
N LEU A 81 5.96 0.98 -9.03
CA LEU A 81 7.17 0.37 -9.58
C LEU A 81 6.93 -0.15 -11.00
N TYR A 82 5.81 -0.80 -11.23
CA TYR A 82 5.40 -1.23 -12.57
C TYR A 82 5.21 -0.03 -13.50
N GLY A 83 4.55 1.04 -13.04
CA GLY A 83 4.44 2.28 -13.83
C GLY A 83 5.82 2.86 -14.21
N LEU A 84 6.76 2.88 -13.26
CA LEU A 84 8.12 3.36 -13.46
C LEU A 84 8.91 2.47 -14.43
N SER A 85 8.82 1.14 -14.28
CA SER A 85 9.55 0.19 -15.14
C SER A 85 9.11 0.26 -16.60
N ARG A 86 7.94 0.86 -16.88
CA ARG A 86 7.41 1.09 -18.23
C ARG A 86 7.91 2.40 -18.86
N MET A 87 8.59 3.27 -18.09
CA MET A 87 9.11 4.54 -18.60
C MET A 87 10.43 4.39 -19.36
N THR A 88 11.15 3.29 -19.15
CA THR A 88 12.46 3.00 -19.75
C THR A 88 12.44 1.68 -20.49
N GLU A 89 13.37 1.49 -21.43
CA GLU A 89 13.53 0.23 -22.17
C GLU A 89 14.19 -0.88 -21.32
N GLY A 90 14.89 -0.50 -20.24
CA GLY A 90 15.57 -1.40 -19.31
C GLY A 90 15.09 -1.23 -17.86
N SER A 91 15.49 -2.16 -16.98
CA SER A 91 15.19 -2.14 -15.55
C SER A 91 16.26 -1.36 -14.78
N LEU A 92 15.89 -0.73 -13.66
CA LEU A 92 16.85 -0.18 -12.69
C LEU A 92 17.91 -1.21 -12.25
N MET A 93 17.56 -2.50 -12.23
CA MET A 93 18.49 -3.58 -11.92
C MET A 93 19.61 -3.71 -12.96
N ASP A 94 19.33 -3.41 -14.24
CA ASP A 94 20.30 -3.53 -15.33
C ASP A 94 21.42 -2.48 -15.22
N TYR A 95 21.22 -1.45 -14.39
CA TYR A 95 22.16 -0.37 -14.13
C TYR A 95 22.72 -0.40 -12.70
N SER A 96 22.43 -1.45 -11.92
CA SER A 96 23.02 -1.61 -10.59
C SER A 96 24.50 -1.98 -10.74
N PRO A 97 25.43 -1.29 -10.03
CA PRO A 97 26.85 -1.64 -10.07
C PRO A 97 27.14 -3.06 -9.59
N GLU A 98 26.23 -3.66 -8.82
CA GLU A 98 26.32 -5.05 -8.34
C GLU A 98 26.15 -6.08 -9.48
N ILE A 99 25.51 -5.71 -10.60
CA ILE A 99 25.31 -6.60 -11.76
C ILE A 99 26.45 -6.50 -12.79
N GLU A 100 27.14 -5.35 -12.87
CA GLU A 100 28.32 -5.19 -13.75
C GLU A 100 29.44 -6.19 -13.40
N ASP A 101 29.59 -6.55 -12.12
CA ASP A 101 30.57 -7.54 -11.68
C ASP A 101 30.10 -8.99 -11.92
N ALA A 102 28.80 -9.26 -11.78
CA ALA A 102 28.23 -10.60 -12.03
C ALA A 102 28.17 -11.00 -13.52
N GLN A 103 28.31 -10.04 -14.44
CA GLN A 103 28.34 -10.26 -15.88
C GLN A 103 29.76 -10.30 -16.49
N LYS A 104 30.80 -9.91 -15.74
CA LYS A 104 32.22 -10.04 -16.16
C LYS A 104 32.79 -11.45 -15.95
N ASP A 105 32.19 -12.22 -15.05
CA ASP A 105 32.63 -13.58 -14.70
C ASP A 105 31.84 -14.69 -15.45
N ARG A 106 31.13 -14.35 -16.55
CA ARG A 106 30.48 -15.31 -17.45
C ARG A 106 31.07 -15.31 -18.84
#